data_AF-A0AAV4HK66-F1
#
_entry.id   AF-A0AAV4HK66-F1
#
_cell.length_a   1.000
_cell.length_b   1.000
_cell.length_c   1.000
_cell.angle_alpha   90.00
_cell.angle_beta   90.00
_cell.angle_gamma   90.00
#
_symmetry.space_group_name_H-M   'P 1'
#
loop_
_entity.id
_entity.type
_entity.pdbx_description
1 polymer ?
#
loop_
_entity_poly.entity_id
_entity_poly.type
_entity_poly.pdbx_seq_one_letter_code
_entity_poly.pdbx_strand_id
1 'polypeptide(L)'
;MVLGVLLGIELPPLVLAAVTLLVILVVKSWTSSPANLPPCPARPFPVLGHLVHLRKDARRVMMEWRKQITRQIPSLRSSGTINREHPVYLGVTLDRTLSFSQHAMNVKAKVAARNSLLRKLANSNWGADPKTLRTTALALSYSTAEYSSAVWARSCHAKKVEAELKTLAAL
;
A
#
# COMPACT_ATOMS: atom_id res chain seq x y z
N MET A 1 18.12 38.96 0.33
CA MET A 1 18.04 40.41 0.58
C MET A 1 16.60 40.93 0.70
N VAL A 2 15.60 40.39 -0.01
CA VAL A 2 14.22 40.92 0.00
C VAL A 2 13.43 40.62 1.30
N LEU A 3 13.68 39.49 1.96
CA LEU A 3 12.88 39.08 3.14
C LEU A 3 13.24 39.84 4.45
N GLY A 4 14.48 40.34 4.57
CA GLY A 4 14.95 41.01 5.80
C GLY A 4 14.42 42.44 5.96
N VAL A 5 14.14 43.13 4.85
CA VAL A 5 13.62 44.50 4.85
C VAL A 5 12.13 44.56 5.25
N LEU A 6 11.38 43.47 5.02
CA LEU A 6 9.93 43.42 5.23
C LEU A 6 9.50 43.11 6.67
N LEU A 7 10.40 42.57 7.50
CA LEU A 7 10.08 42.12 8.87
C LEU A 7 10.74 42.94 9.98
N GLY A 8 11.66 43.87 9.67
CA GLY A 8 12.26 44.77 10.67
C GLY A 8 13.05 44.06 11.78
N ILE A 9 13.58 42.87 11.53
CA ILE A 9 14.34 42.07 12.50
C ILE A 9 15.83 42.13 12.15
N GLU A 10 16.65 42.71 13.02
CA GLU A 10 18.12 42.72 12.91
C GLU A 10 18.72 41.36 13.32
N LEU A 11 18.53 40.34 12.49
CA LEU A 11 19.24 39.07 12.64
C LEU A 11 20.58 39.12 11.87
N PRO A 12 21.64 38.45 12.36
CA PRO A 12 22.91 38.36 11.64
C PRO A 12 22.70 37.84 10.21
N PRO A 13 23.38 38.40 9.19
CA PRO A 13 23.14 38.06 7.78
C PRO A 13 23.31 36.57 7.46
N LEU A 14 24.14 35.87 8.26
CA LEU A 14 24.40 34.44 8.16
C LEU A 14 23.17 33.59 8.55
N VAL A 15 22.41 34.03 9.55
CA VAL A 15 21.16 33.36 9.99
C VAL A 15 20.08 33.52 8.92
N LEU A 16 19.98 34.71 8.33
CA LEU A 16 19.00 34.97 7.28
C LEU A 16 19.29 34.12 6.03
N ALA A 17 20.56 33.98 5.67
CA ALA A 17 20.99 33.09 4.58
C ALA A 17 20.60 31.63 4.87
N ALA A 18 20.90 31.13 6.08
CA ALA A 18 20.55 29.77 6.49
C ALA A 18 19.02 29.51 6.44
N VAL A 19 18.21 30.45 6.93
CA VAL A 19 16.74 30.35 6.89
C VAL A 19 16.23 30.32 5.45
N THR A 20 16.74 31.19 4.57
CA THR A 20 16.34 31.17 3.15
C THR A 20 16.75 29.88 2.44
N LEU A 21 17.91 29.33 2.76
CA LEU A 21 18.38 28.05 2.22
C LEU A 21 17.50 26.89 2.72
N LEU A 22 17.12 26.90 4.00
CA LEU A 22 16.19 25.91 4.57
C LEU A 22 14.81 25.99 3.93
N VAL A 23 14.27 27.19 3.70
CA VAL A 23 13.01 27.38 2.97
C VAL A 23 13.12 26.86 1.53
N ILE A 24 14.23 27.15 0.83
CA ILE A 24 14.46 26.63 -0.53
C ILE A 24 14.59 25.11 -0.54
N LEU A 25 15.26 24.50 0.45
CA LEU A 25 15.37 23.05 0.57
C LEU A 25 14.03 22.39 0.90
N VAL A 26 13.21 23.02 1.74
CA VAL A 26 11.84 22.56 2.03
C VAL A 26 11.00 22.64 0.76
N VAL A 27 11.03 23.75 0.03
CA VAL A 27 10.31 23.91 -1.25
C VAL A 27 10.83 22.89 -2.28
N LYS A 28 12.15 22.71 -2.40
CA LYS A 28 12.75 21.75 -3.34
C LYS A 28 12.38 20.32 -2.97
N SER A 29 12.40 19.98 -1.68
CA SER A 29 11.94 18.69 -1.15
C SER A 29 10.46 18.45 -1.47
N TRP A 30 9.62 19.49 -1.46
CA TRP A 30 8.21 19.39 -1.85
C TRP A 30 8.00 19.27 -3.37
N THR A 31 8.99 19.68 -4.18
CA THR A 31 8.91 19.63 -5.66
C THR A 31 9.65 18.44 -6.31
N SER A 32 10.47 17.70 -5.57
CA SER A 32 11.16 16.51 -6.10
C SER A 32 10.27 15.27 -6.06
N SER A 33 10.00 14.67 -7.23
CA SER A 33 9.29 13.39 -7.31
C SER A 33 10.24 12.20 -7.27
N PRO A 34 9.91 11.10 -6.57
CA PRO A 34 10.62 9.84 -6.74
C PRO A 34 10.33 9.24 -8.12
N ALA A 35 11.36 8.68 -8.76
CA ALA A 35 11.32 8.22 -10.15
C ALA A 35 10.30 7.10 -10.45
N ASN A 36 9.75 6.45 -9.42
CA ASN A 36 8.95 5.22 -9.54
C ASN A 36 7.44 5.44 -9.38
N LEU A 37 6.97 6.69 -9.25
CA LEU A 37 5.54 6.98 -9.21
C LEU A 37 5.00 7.24 -10.62
N PRO A 38 3.82 6.70 -10.97
CA PRO A 38 3.17 7.08 -12.21
C PRO A 38 2.90 8.59 -12.21
N PRO A 39 2.88 9.24 -13.39
CA PRO A 39 2.61 10.66 -13.49
C PRO A 39 1.19 10.97 -13.00
N CYS A 40 1.06 11.39 -11.74
CA CYS A 40 -0.19 11.91 -11.20
C CYS A 40 -0.42 13.34 -11.74
N PRO A 41 -1.60 13.65 -12.31
CA PRO A 41 -1.89 14.97 -12.91
C PRO A 41 -1.99 16.12 -11.89
N ALA A 42 -1.91 15.83 -10.60
CA ALA A 42 -1.73 16.84 -9.56
C ALA A 42 -0.71 16.30 -8.54
N ARG A 43 0.03 17.20 -7.88
CA ARG A 43 0.82 16.86 -6.69
C ARG A 43 0.15 17.51 -5.50
N PRO A 44 -0.21 16.77 -4.45
CA PRO A 44 -0.87 17.37 -3.31
C PRO A 44 0.12 18.24 -2.55
N PHE A 45 -0.31 19.43 -2.12
CA PHE A 45 0.41 20.14 -1.06
C PHE A 45 0.38 19.28 0.21
N PRO A 46 1.48 19.21 0.99
CA PRO A 46 1.62 18.25 2.09
C PRO A 46 0.51 18.35 3.15
N VAL A 47 -0.15 19.51 3.29
CA VAL A 47 -1.22 19.74 4.27
C VAL A 47 -2.62 19.77 3.64
N LEU A 48 -2.77 20.36 2.45
CA LEU A 48 -4.07 20.52 1.78
C LEU A 48 -4.50 19.32 0.93
N GLY A 49 -3.56 18.42 0.62
CA GLY A 49 -3.84 17.24 -0.19
C GLY A 49 -4.30 17.59 -1.61
N HIS A 50 -5.05 16.66 -2.20
CA HIS A 50 -5.74 16.83 -3.49
C HIS A 50 -7.15 17.39 -3.34
N LEU A 51 -7.66 17.54 -2.12
CA LEU A 51 -9.06 17.89 -1.85
C LEU A 51 -9.47 19.23 -2.48
N VAL A 52 -8.56 20.20 -2.55
CA VAL A 52 -8.83 21.51 -3.17
C VAL A 52 -9.12 21.38 -4.66
N HIS A 53 -8.49 20.41 -5.35
CA HIS A 53 -8.76 20.14 -6.77
C HIS A 53 -10.03 19.32 -7.00
N LEU A 54 -10.47 18.50 -6.05
CA LEU A 54 -11.69 17.70 -6.18
C LEU A 54 -12.97 18.51 -5.94
N ARG A 55 -12.93 19.60 -5.16
CA ARG A 55 -14.15 20.28 -4.69
C ARG A 55 -14.96 20.99 -5.79
N LYS A 56 -14.32 21.47 -6.87
CA LYS A 56 -15.03 22.29 -7.87
C LYS A 56 -15.73 21.50 -8.97
N ASP A 57 -15.32 20.25 -9.25
CA ASP A 57 -15.95 19.37 -10.24
C ASP A 57 -15.35 17.96 -10.18
N ALA A 58 -15.35 17.33 -9.00
CA ALA A 58 -14.72 16.02 -8.72
C ALA A 58 -14.95 14.98 -9.82
N ARG A 59 -16.18 14.93 -10.35
CA ARG A 59 -16.57 13.96 -11.37
C ARG A 59 -15.88 14.19 -12.71
N ARG A 60 -15.81 15.44 -13.19
CA ARG A 60 -15.13 15.76 -14.47
C ARG A 60 -13.64 15.51 -14.38
N VAL A 61 -13.04 15.93 -13.25
CA VAL A 61 -11.63 15.69 -12.94
C VAL A 61 -11.33 14.19 -12.92
N MET A 62 -12.15 13.40 -12.22
CA MET A 62 -11.99 11.94 -12.17
C MET A 62 -12.19 11.28 -13.55
N MET A 63 -13.14 11.76 -14.36
CA MET A 63 -13.32 11.26 -15.73
C MET A 63 -12.11 11.56 -16.62
N GLU A 64 -11.53 12.74 -16.51
CA GLU A 64 -10.35 13.11 -17.31
C GLU A 64 -9.12 12.31 -16.87
N TRP A 65 -8.93 12.13 -15.57
CA TRP A 65 -7.89 11.25 -15.03
C TRP A 65 -8.06 9.81 -15.52
N ARG A 66 -9.29 9.30 -15.56
CA ARG A 66 -9.60 7.98 -16.12
C ARG A 66 -9.19 7.86 -17.58
N LYS A 67 -9.48 8.89 -18.40
CA LYS A 67 -9.08 8.92 -19.82
C LYS A 67 -7.57 8.97 -19.98
N GLN A 68 -6.88 9.81 -19.21
CA GLN A 68 -5.41 9.94 -19.24
C GLN A 68 -4.73 8.63 -18.83
N ILE A 69 -5.15 8.02 -17.72
CA ILE A 69 -4.63 6.71 -17.28
C ILE A 69 -4.88 5.67 -18.37
N THR A 70 -6.09 5.62 -18.94
CA THR A 70 -6.44 4.66 -20.00
C THR A 70 -5.55 4.83 -21.25
N ARG A 71 -5.18 6.06 -21.60
CA ARG A 71 -4.22 6.36 -22.68
C ARG A 71 -2.77 5.96 -22.35
N GLN A 72 -2.40 5.92 -21.06
CA GLN A 72 -1.06 5.51 -20.61
C GLN A 72 -0.93 4.01 -20.36
N ILE A 73 -2.03 3.27 -20.23
CA ILE A 73 -2.01 1.80 -20.07
C ILE A 73 -1.18 1.10 -21.18
N PRO A 74 -1.27 1.47 -22.47
CA PRO A 74 -0.46 0.86 -23.52
C PRO A 74 1.06 1.07 -23.38
N SER A 75 1.51 2.24 -22.91
CA SER A 75 2.94 2.51 -22.72
C SER A 75 3.49 1.79 -21.48
N LEU A 76 2.72 1.75 -20.38
CA LEU A 76 3.04 0.95 -19.19
C LEU A 76 3.03 -0.56 -19.50
N ARG A 77 2.14 -1.00 -20.41
CA ARG A 77 2.08 -2.37 -20.93
C ARG A 77 3.31 -2.75 -21.76
N SER A 78 3.96 -1.79 -22.43
CA SER A 78 5.19 -1.99 -23.20
C SER A 78 6.44 -1.97 -22.31
N SER A 79 6.42 -1.23 -21.20
CA SER A 79 7.56 -1.07 -20.29
C SER A 79 7.80 -2.28 -19.35
N GLY A 80 7.02 -3.36 -19.45
CA GLY A 80 7.18 -4.58 -18.64
C GLY A 80 6.81 -4.44 -17.15
N THR A 81 6.32 -3.27 -16.73
CA THR A 81 6.10 -2.93 -15.31
C THR A 81 4.83 -3.55 -14.71
N ILE A 82 3.89 -3.99 -15.55
CA ILE A 82 2.64 -4.63 -15.13
C ILE A 82 2.57 -6.07 -15.65
N ASN A 83 2.48 -7.03 -14.72
CA ASN A 83 2.20 -8.42 -15.08
C ASN A 83 0.83 -8.48 -15.78
N ARG A 84 0.80 -8.97 -17.03
CA ARG A 84 -0.40 -8.98 -17.88
C ARG A 84 -1.40 -10.06 -17.49
N GLU A 85 -0.91 -11.17 -16.96
CA GLU A 85 -1.76 -12.33 -16.65
C GLU A 85 -2.31 -12.24 -15.23
N HIS A 86 -1.47 -11.78 -14.30
CA HIS A 86 -1.77 -11.73 -12.87
C HIS A 86 -1.42 -10.35 -12.27
N PRO A 87 -2.11 -9.26 -12.66
CA PRO A 87 -1.87 -7.94 -12.07
C PRO A 87 -2.17 -7.93 -10.57
N VAL A 88 -1.30 -7.29 -9.78
CA VAL A 88 -1.47 -7.17 -8.32
C VAL A 88 -2.02 -5.79 -7.98
N TYR A 89 -3.18 -5.75 -7.32
CA TYR A 89 -3.81 -4.52 -6.85
C TYR A 89 -4.07 -4.60 -5.35
N LEU A 90 -3.55 -3.63 -4.58
CA LEU A 90 -3.64 -3.60 -3.11
C LEU A 90 -3.22 -4.94 -2.46
N GLY A 91 -2.20 -5.61 -3.03
CA GLY A 91 -1.74 -6.92 -2.54
C GLY A 91 -2.62 -8.12 -2.91
N VAL A 92 -3.69 -7.91 -3.69
CA VAL A 92 -4.53 -8.98 -4.27
C VAL A 92 -4.10 -9.24 -5.70
N THR A 93 -3.77 -10.50 -6.00
CA THR A 93 -3.49 -10.92 -7.38
C THR A 93 -4.80 -11.15 -8.12
N LEU A 94 -5.06 -10.36 -9.17
CA LEU A 94 -6.25 -10.50 -9.99
C LEU A 94 -5.95 -11.40 -11.18
N ASP A 95 -6.90 -12.25 -11.53
CA ASP A 95 -6.86 -13.06 -12.74
C ASP A 95 -7.82 -12.48 -13.77
N ARG A 96 -7.57 -12.68 -15.08
CA ARG A 96 -8.47 -12.20 -16.14
C ARG A 96 -9.92 -12.64 -15.97
N THR A 97 -10.14 -13.85 -15.43
CA THR A 97 -11.46 -14.44 -15.18
C THR A 97 -11.99 -14.19 -13.76
N LEU A 98 -11.25 -13.47 -12.91
CA LEU A 98 -11.56 -13.28 -11.49
C LEU A 98 -11.81 -14.59 -10.73
N SER A 99 -11.14 -15.68 -11.13
CA SER A 99 -11.18 -16.95 -10.41
C SER A 99 -10.35 -16.92 -9.12
N PHE A 100 -9.36 -16.03 -9.03
CA PHE A 100 -8.46 -15.86 -7.87
C PHE A 100 -7.70 -17.13 -7.51
N SER A 101 -7.37 -17.96 -8.50
CA SER A 101 -6.72 -19.26 -8.28
C SER A 101 -5.29 -19.06 -7.75
N GLN A 102 -4.53 -18.18 -8.41
CA GLN A 102 -3.16 -17.85 -8.04
C GLN A 102 -3.12 -17.08 -6.72
N HIS A 103 -4.06 -16.16 -6.52
CA HIS A 103 -4.20 -15.42 -5.26
C HIS A 103 -4.45 -16.36 -4.08
N ALA A 104 -5.38 -17.31 -4.22
CA ALA A 104 -5.68 -18.28 -3.17
C ALA A 104 -4.45 -19.16 -2.84
N MET A 105 -3.66 -19.57 -3.83
CA MET A 105 -2.40 -20.30 -3.59
C MET A 105 -1.37 -19.46 -2.84
N ASN A 106 -1.24 -18.17 -3.19
CA ASN A 106 -0.34 -17.25 -2.50
C ASN A 106 -0.76 -17.02 -1.04
N VAL A 107 -2.06 -16.85 -0.78
CA VAL A 107 -2.60 -16.73 0.58
C VAL A 107 -2.39 -18.03 1.36
N LYS A 108 -2.65 -19.18 0.74
CA LYS A 108 -2.40 -20.51 1.30
C LYS A 108 -0.95 -20.63 1.77
N ALA A 109 0.02 -20.29 0.93
CA ALA A 109 1.44 -20.36 1.27
C ALA A 109 1.80 -19.41 2.43
N LYS A 110 1.23 -18.19 2.45
CA LYS A 110 1.41 -17.23 3.55
C LYS A 110 0.87 -17.75 4.87
N VAL A 111 -0.30 -18.38 4.86
CA VAL A 111 -0.92 -19.00 6.05
C VAL A 111 -0.09 -20.19 6.51
N ALA A 112 0.28 -21.10 5.61
CA ALA A 112 1.11 -22.27 5.93
C ALA A 112 2.45 -21.90 6.61
N ALA A 113 3.11 -20.84 6.12
CA ALA A 113 4.34 -20.33 6.73
C ALA A 113 4.12 -19.91 8.20
N ARG A 114 3.00 -19.22 8.50
CA ARG A 114 2.65 -18.79 9.86
C ARG A 114 2.24 -19.97 10.75
N ASN A 115 1.52 -20.93 10.19
CA ASN A 115 1.16 -22.17 10.89
C ASN A 115 2.41 -22.94 11.32
N SER A 116 3.46 -22.95 10.49
CA SER A 116 4.73 -23.57 10.85
C SER A 116 5.40 -22.89 12.07
N LEU A 117 5.24 -21.57 12.24
CA LEU A 117 5.73 -20.84 13.41
C LEU A 117 4.89 -21.18 14.65
N LEU A 118 3.56 -21.21 14.51
CA LEU A 118 2.65 -21.57 15.61
C LEU A 118 2.88 -22.99 16.11
N ARG A 119 3.13 -23.95 15.21
CA ARG A 119 3.50 -25.33 15.57
C ARG A 119 4.78 -25.39 16.42
N LYS A 120 5.77 -24.55 16.11
CA LYS A 120 7.01 -24.48 16.89
C LYS A 120 6.77 -23.89 18.29
N LEU A 121 5.87 -22.90 18.40
CA LEU A 121 5.48 -22.32 19.69
C LEU A 121 4.66 -23.28 20.56
N ALA A 122 3.84 -24.14 19.94
CA ALA A 122 2.97 -25.08 20.65
C ALA A 122 3.72 -26.31 21.21
N ASN A 123 4.78 -26.78 20.54
CA ASN A 123 5.34 -28.12 20.79
C ASN A 123 6.60 -28.15 21.67
N SER A 124 6.83 -27.14 22.53
CA SER A 124 8.05 -27.09 23.34
C SER A 124 7.73 -27.17 24.84
N ASN A 125 8.65 -27.78 25.61
CA ASN A 125 8.62 -27.79 27.08
C ASN A 125 8.59 -26.36 27.69
N TRP A 126 8.86 -25.34 26.86
CA TRP A 126 8.79 -23.90 27.14
C TRP A 126 7.77 -23.19 26.22
N GLY A 127 6.72 -23.91 25.80
CA GLY A 127 5.74 -23.43 24.82
C GLY A 127 4.89 -22.26 25.34
N ALA A 128 4.24 -21.57 24.40
CA ALA A 128 3.37 -20.44 24.74
C ALA A 128 2.04 -20.94 25.34
N ASP A 129 1.49 -20.16 26.27
CA ASP A 129 0.18 -20.42 26.87
C ASP A 129 -0.93 -20.53 25.80
N PRO A 130 -1.93 -21.43 25.95
CA PRO A 130 -3.00 -21.62 24.96
C PRO A 130 -3.75 -20.33 24.57
N LYS A 131 -3.95 -19.39 25.50
CA LYS A 131 -4.57 -18.09 25.20
C LYS A 131 -3.68 -17.26 24.29
N THR A 132 -2.37 -17.31 24.53
CA THR A 132 -1.36 -16.63 23.71
C THR A 132 -1.26 -17.26 22.33
N LEU A 133 -1.29 -18.60 22.23
CA LEU A 133 -1.32 -19.31 20.95
C LEU A 133 -2.56 -18.96 20.12
N ARG A 134 -3.75 -18.96 20.74
CA ARG A 134 -5.01 -18.57 20.06
C ARG A 134 -4.96 -17.13 19.57
N THR A 135 -4.49 -16.20 20.39
CA THR A 135 -4.36 -14.79 20.02
C THR A 135 -3.38 -14.61 18.87
N THR A 136 -2.25 -15.32 18.92
CA THR A 136 -1.22 -15.28 17.88
C THR A 136 -1.72 -15.89 16.57
N ALA A 137 -2.51 -16.98 16.62
CA ALA A 137 -3.13 -17.59 15.45
C ALA A 137 -4.10 -16.64 14.75
N LEU A 138 -4.94 -15.93 15.52
CA LEU A 138 -5.83 -14.90 14.99
C LEU A 138 -5.05 -13.74 14.36
N ALA A 139 -4.06 -13.22 15.09
CA ALA A 139 -3.28 -12.06 14.69
C ALA A 139 -2.40 -12.32 13.46
N LEU A 140 -1.84 -13.52 13.31
CA LEU A 140 -0.95 -13.84 12.19
C LEU A 140 -1.69 -14.49 11.03
N SER A 141 -2.37 -15.61 11.26
CA SER A 141 -2.91 -16.44 10.19
C SER A 141 -4.28 -15.93 9.72
N TYR A 142 -5.23 -15.74 10.64
CA TYR A 142 -6.58 -15.27 10.27
C TYR A 142 -6.54 -13.86 9.68
N SER A 143 -5.78 -12.92 10.25
CA SER A 143 -5.65 -11.57 9.69
C SER A 143 -5.18 -11.59 8.22
N THR A 144 -4.24 -12.47 7.87
CA THR A 144 -3.76 -12.59 6.49
C THR A 144 -4.72 -13.28 5.55
N ALA A 145 -5.51 -14.23 6.06
CA ALA A 145 -6.54 -14.91 5.28
C ALA A 145 -7.81 -14.06 5.12
N GLU A 146 -8.11 -13.18 6.07
CA GLU A 146 -9.28 -12.30 6.00
C GLU A 146 -9.01 -11.02 5.21
N TYR A 147 -7.73 -10.66 5.02
CA TYR A 147 -7.36 -9.51 4.21
C TYR A 147 -7.94 -9.60 2.80
N SER A 148 -8.77 -8.62 2.45
CA SER A 148 -9.48 -8.54 1.16
C SER A 148 -10.36 -9.76 0.84
N SER A 149 -10.71 -10.57 1.84
CA SER A 149 -11.55 -11.78 1.69
C SER A 149 -12.89 -11.47 1.02
N ALA A 150 -13.45 -10.28 1.24
CA ALA A 150 -14.68 -9.81 0.56
C ALA A 150 -14.62 -9.94 -0.98
N VAL A 151 -13.43 -9.86 -1.56
CA VAL A 151 -13.21 -9.94 -3.02
C VAL A 151 -13.11 -11.38 -3.50
N TRP A 152 -12.35 -12.24 -2.81
CA TRP A 152 -11.95 -13.55 -3.33
C TRP A 152 -12.54 -14.76 -2.57
N ALA A 153 -13.13 -14.57 -1.38
CA ALA A 153 -13.62 -15.67 -0.54
C ALA A 153 -14.78 -16.46 -1.17
N ARG A 154 -15.51 -15.86 -2.12
CA ARG A 154 -16.57 -16.55 -2.88
C ARG A 154 -16.05 -17.38 -4.05
N SER A 155 -14.75 -17.37 -4.31
CA SER A 155 -14.16 -18.20 -5.36
C SER A 155 -14.17 -19.69 -4.99
N CYS A 156 -14.19 -20.55 -6.01
CA CYS A 156 -14.08 -22.00 -5.81
C CYS A 156 -12.74 -22.42 -5.19
N HIS A 157 -11.72 -21.56 -5.25
CA HIS A 157 -10.38 -21.82 -4.74
C HIS A 157 -10.19 -21.40 -3.28
N ALA A 158 -11.14 -20.66 -2.68
CA ALA A 158 -11.10 -20.28 -1.27
C ALA A 158 -11.03 -21.49 -0.32
N LYS A 159 -11.63 -22.63 -0.72
CA LYS A 159 -11.56 -23.90 0.03
C LYS A 159 -10.13 -24.37 0.31
N LYS A 160 -9.16 -24.03 -0.56
CA LYS A 160 -7.75 -24.37 -0.36
C LYS A 160 -7.13 -23.62 0.81
N VAL A 161 -7.53 -22.36 1.02
CA VAL A 161 -7.09 -21.53 2.15
C VAL A 161 -7.79 -21.98 3.42
N GLU A 162 -9.09 -22.27 3.34
CA GLU A 162 -9.88 -22.77 4.46
C GLU A 162 -9.32 -24.09 5.02
N ALA A 163 -8.88 -25.00 4.14
CA ALA A 163 -8.23 -26.24 4.55
C ALA A 163 -6.97 -25.99 5.41
N GLU A 164 -6.15 -25.00 5.04
CA GLU A 164 -4.97 -24.63 5.84
C GLU A 164 -5.34 -23.97 7.16
N LEU A 165 -6.38 -23.13 7.19
CA LEU A 165 -6.86 -22.55 8.45
C LEU A 165 -7.38 -23.64 9.40
N LYS A 166 -8.04 -24.68 8.89
CA LYS A 166 -8.49 -25.83 9.70
C LYS A 166 -7.33 -26.59 10.35
N THR A 167 -6.14 -26.61 9.73
CA THR A 167 -4.96 -27.21 10.38
C THR A 167 -4.53 -26.49 11.65
N LEU A 168 -4.81 -25.19 11.77
CA LEU A 168 -4.55 -24.44 13.01
C LEU A 168 -5.52 -24.75 14.12
N ALA A 169 -6.79 -25.03 13.78
CA ALA A 169 -7.80 -25.37 14.78
C ALA A 169 -7.49 -26.71 15.48
N ALA A 170 -6.58 -27.50 14.92
CA ALA A 170 -6.10 -28.76 15.48
C ALA A 170 -4.83 -28.62 16.35
N LEU A 171 -4.29 -27.41 16.52
CA LEU A 171 -3.20 -27.08 17.46
C LEU A 171 -3.76 -26.67 18.82
#